data_AF-A0A5P0YLZ6-F1
#
_entry.id   AF-A0A5P0YLZ6-F1
#
_cell.length_a   1.000
_cell.length_b   1.000
_cell.length_c   1.000
_cell.angle_alpha   90.00
_cell.angle_beta   90.00
_cell.angle_gamma   90.00
#
_symmetry.space_group_name_H-M   'P 1'
#
loop_
_entity.id
_entity.type
_entity.pdbx_description
1 polymer ?
#
loop_
_entity_poly.entity_id
_entity_poly.type
_entity_poly.pdbx_seq_one_letter_code
_entity_poly.pdbx_strand_id
1 'polypeptide(L)'
;MDHVKAYAKGAKDGWDHKKAENAKEHARLDKARDDHREQQAAKDGQVKPVGGKTEDKAKPALTTATTGDGRAVVITTDEGDDGVSTDVKPLMVKDIDANTLTLGTDGARGSVSRKELRNFKQYERKLEAKETHLIKIAEACKQLEKAAEKEAEDCQKLREQAKSVEGGEKVAGKLSRLVEAAKTQATEAAELHKRAKRAAEMCKVVRTNIDTRYAPLYKAVVDSDETKPAELRFYNDKGSYAAAA
;
A
#
# COMPACT_ATOMS: atom_id res chain seq x y z
N MET A 1 42.03 -16.19 37.03
CA MET A 1 41.64 -15.45 35.80
C MET A 1 41.23 -16.45 34.73
N ASP A 2 40.14 -17.22 34.89
CA ASP A 2 39.74 -18.24 33.89
C ASP A 2 38.21 -18.47 33.80
N HIS A 3 37.40 -17.45 34.03
CA HIS A 3 35.92 -17.56 33.89
C HIS A 3 35.35 -16.77 32.71
N VAL A 4 36.15 -15.96 32.02
CA VAL A 4 35.69 -15.09 30.91
C VAL A 4 35.70 -15.81 29.55
N LYS A 5 36.41 -16.94 29.40
CA LYS A 5 36.51 -17.66 28.12
C LYS A 5 35.35 -18.63 27.85
N ALA A 6 34.54 -18.98 28.84
CA ALA A 6 33.42 -19.93 28.66
C ALA A 6 32.17 -19.30 28.02
N TYR A 7 31.92 -18.01 28.24
CA TYR A 7 30.72 -17.34 27.72
C TYR A 7 30.77 -16.97 26.24
N ALA A 8 31.96 -16.93 25.63
CA ALA A 8 32.10 -16.62 24.21
C ALA A 8 31.82 -17.83 23.29
N LYS A 9 31.95 -19.06 23.81
CA LYS A 9 31.83 -20.28 22.99
C LYS A 9 30.41 -20.85 22.92
N GLY A 10 29.60 -20.67 23.96
CA GLY A 10 28.19 -21.12 23.98
C GLY A 10 27.22 -20.25 23.18
N ALA A 11 27.50 -18.94 23.05
CA ALA A 11 26.62 -18.02 22.32
C ALA A 11 26.71 -18.17 20.79
N LYS A 12 27.87 -18.60 20.26
CA LYS A 12 28.09 -18.80 18.83
C LYS A 12 27.41 -20.07 18.31
N ASP A 13 27.49 -21.16 19.09
CA ASP A 13 26.91 -22.46 18.75
C ASP A 13 25.37 -22.42 18.73
N GLY A 14 24.73 -21.74 19.70
CA GLY A 14 23.28 -21.56 19.72
C GLY A 14 22.73 -20.62 18.63
N TRP A 15 23.54 -19.68 18.14
CA TRP A 15 23.16 -18.75 17.08
C TRP A 15 23.19 -19.42 15.69
N ASP A 16 24.23 -20.21 15.42
CA ASP A 16 24.33 -20.99 14.18
C ASP A 16 23.30 -22.13 14.13
N HIS A 17 22.98 -22.76 15.27
CA HIS A 17 21.90 -23.75 15.38
C HIS A 17 20.51 -23.14 15.05
N LYS A 18 20.19 -21.98 15.60
CA LYS A 18 18.93 -21.27 15.28
C LYS A 18 18.85 -20.81 13.83
N LYS A 19 19.99 -20.43 13.24
CA LYS A 19 20.06 -20.05 11.81
C LYS A 19 19.82 -21.26 10.90
N ALA A 20 20.35 -22.42 11.26
CA ALA A 20 20.12 -23.67 10.53
C ALA A 20 18.68 -24.19 10.67
N GLU A 21 18.07 -24.06 11.86
CA GLU A 21 16.65 -24.38 12.05
C GLU A 21 15.72 -23.44 11.28
N ASN A 22 15.99 -22.13 11.31
CA ASN A 22 15.23 -21.16 10.52
C ASN A 22 15.33 -21.44 9.01
N ALA A 23 16.50 -21.81 8.51
CA ALA A 23 16.67 -22.17 7.10
C ALA A 23 15.86 -23.42 6.71
N LYS A 24 15.79 -24.44 7.59
CA LYS A 24 14.95 -25.64 7.37
C LYS A 24 13.46 -25.31 7.39
N GLU A 25 13.03 -24.42 8.29
CA GLU A 25 11.63 -24.00 8.37
C GLU A 25 11.24 -23.14 7.16
N HIS A 26 12.12 -22.27 6.69
CA HIS A 26 11.91 -21.53 5.44
C HIS A 26 11.76 -22.47 4.23
N ALA A 27 12.64 -23.47 4.10
CA ALA A 27 12.53 -24.47 3.03
C ALA A 27 11.23 -25.29 3.12
N ARG A 28 10.75 -25.60 4.34
CA ARG A 28 9.46 -26.27 4.56
C ARG A 28 8.29 -25.39 4.13
N LEU A 29 8.32 -24.09 4.45
CA LEU A 29 7.27 -23.14 4.10
C LEU A 29 7.25 -22.84 2.59
N ASP A 30 8.41 -22.75 1.95
CA ASP A 30 8.51 -22.59 0.50
C ASP A 30 7.95 -23.82 -0.22
N LYS A 31 8.30 -25.03 0.22
CA LYS A 31 7.71 -26.26 -0.33
C LYS A 31 6.19 -26.32 -0.13
N ALA A 32 5.69 -25.95 1.05
CA ALA A 32 4.26 -25.89 1.32
C ALA A 32 3.54 -24.86 0.44
N ARG A 33 4.18 -23.73 0.13
CA ARG A 33 3.63 -22.72 -0.80
C ARG A 33 3.56 -23.27 -2.22
N ASP A 34 4.60 -23.97 -2.66
CA ASP A 34 4.67 -24.53 -4.02
C ASP A 34 3.65 -25.68 -4.18
N ASP A 35 3.52 -26.56 -3.18
CA ASP A 35 2.49 -27.61 -3.14
C ASP A 35 1.07 -27.00 -3.20
N HIS A 36 0.83 -25.90 -2.49
CA HIS A 36 -0.47 -25.20 -2.48
C HIS A 36 -0.77 -24.50 -3.82
N ARG A 37 0.28 -24.03 -4.51
CA ARG A 37 0.19 -23.46 -5.86
C ARG A 37 -0.16 -24.53 -6.89
N GLU A 38 0.44 -25.71 -6.79
CA GLU A 38 0.12 -26.86 -7.66
C GLU A 38 -1.30 -27.39 -7.42
N GLN A 39 -1.75 -27.47 -6.16
CA GLN A 39 -3.13 -27.84 -5.85
C GLN A 39 -4.17 -26.84 -6.38
N GLN A 40 -3.83 -25.55 -6.43
CA GLN A 40 -4.67 -24.53 -7.06
C GLN A 40 -4.70 -24.69 -8.58
N ALA A 41 -3.54 -24.95 -9.22
CA ALA A 41 -3.46 -25.19 -10.65
C ALA A 41 -4.23 -26.46 -11.09
N ALA A 42 -4.27 -27.51 -10.26
CA ALA A 42 -5.05 -28.71 -10.53
C ALA A 42 -6.57 -28.51 -10.41
N LYS A 43 -7.04 -27.56 -9.59
CA LYS A 43 -8.47 -27.21 -9.47
C LYS A 43 -8.97 -26.38 -10.64
N ASP A 44 -8.13 -25.51 -11.19
CA ASP A 44 -8.48 -24.66 -12.35
C ASP A 44 -8.57 -25.46 -13.68
N GLY A 45 -8.08 -26.71 -13.70
CA GLY A 45 -8.14 -27.61 -14.87
C GLY A 45 -9.43 -28.43 -15.04
N GLN A 46 -10.39 -28.37 -14.10
CA GLN A 46 -11.67 -29.09 -14.20
C GLN A 46 -12.86 -28.11 -14.18
N VAL A 47 -13.16 -27.49 -15.32
CA VAL A 47 -14.47 -26.88 -15.57
C VAL A 47 -15.07 -27.53 -16.83
N LYS A 48 -16.11 -28.35 -16.63
CA LYS A 48 -16.96 -28.88 -17.71
C LYS A 48 -17.88 -27.77 -18.24
N PRO A 49 -18.17 -27.71 -19.55
CA PRO A 49 -18.97 -26.63 -20.11
C PRO A 49 -20.47 -26.92 -19.92
N VAL A 50 -21.23 -25.92 -19.45
CA VAL A 50 -22.69 -25.89 -19.59
C VAL A 50 -23.03 -24.66 -20.40
N GLY A 51 -23.64 -24.89 -21.56
CA GLY A 51 -23.93 -23.88 -22.57
C GLY A 51 -25.12 -22.97 -22.22
N GLY A 52 -25.24 -21.90 -23.00
CA GLY A 52 -26.39 -21.02 -23.04
C GLY A 52 -26.05 -19.70 -23.75
N LYS A 53 -26.50 -19.54 -24.99
CA LYS A 53 -26.44 -18.29 -25.76
C LYS A 53 -27.44 -17.27 -25.22
N THR A 54 -27.07 -15.99 -25.08
CA THR A 54 -27.81 -14.83 -25.65
C THR A 54 -27.04 -13.51 -25.49
N GLU A 55 -26.74 -12.92 -26.65
CA GLU A 55 -26.90 -11.51 -27.10
C GLU A 55 -26.29 -10.31 -26.32
N ASP A 56 -25.28 -9.73 -27.00
CA ASP A 56 -24.96 -8.32 -27.22
C ASP A 56 -25.49 -7.23 -26.28
N LYS A 57 -24.55 -6.62 -25.53
CA LYS A 57 -24.40 -5.15 -25.44
C LYS A 57 -22.92 -4.76 -25.36
N ALA A 58 -22.51 -3.84 -26.22
CA ALA A 58 -21.15 -3.35 -26.38
C ALA A 58 -20.55 -2.85 -25.06
N LYS A 59 -19.38 -3.37 -24.68
CA LYS A 59 -18.55 -2.87 -23.57
C LYS A 59 -17.36 -2.08 -24.13
N PRO A 60 -16.94 -0.98 -23.46
CA PRO A 60 -15.78 -0.19 -23.86
C PRO A 60 -14.50 -1.02 -23.78
N ALA A 61 -13.51 -0.69 -24.62
CA ALA A 61 -12.27 -1.44 -24.77
C ALA A 61 -11.53 -1.60 -23.43
N LEU A 62 -11.44 -2.84 -22.93
CA LEU A 62 -10.68 -3.21 -21.75
C LEU A 62 -9.18 -3.06 -22.02
N THR A 63 -8.51 -2.21 -21.24
CA THR A 63 -7.04 -2.18 -21.24
C THR A 63 -6.54 -3.26 -20.29
N THR A 64 -5.87 -4.28 -20.82
CA THR A 64 -5.29 -5.38 -20.03
C THR A 64 -3.81 -5.11 -19.79
N ALA A 65 -3.36 -5.20 -18.53
CA ALA A 65 -1.95 -5.11 -18.15
C ALA A 65 -1.49 -6.45 -17.57
N THR A 66 -0.38 -6.97 -18.06
CA THR A 66 0.21 -8.22 -17.54
C THR A 66 1.17 -7.88 -16.41
N THR A 67 0.90 -8.42 -15.23
CA THR A 67 1.75 -8.28 -14.05
C THR A 67 2.98 -9.20 -14.21
N GLY A 68 4.10 -8.91 -13.53
CA GLY A 68 5.37 -9.64 -13.68
C GLY A 68 5.33 -11.15 -13.36
N ASP A 69 4.25 -11.64 -12.76
CA ASP A 69 3.93 -13.05 -12.50
C ASP A 69 3.03 -13.69 -13.58
N GLY A 70 2.81 -13.00 -14.70
CA GLY A 70 2.08 -13.53 -15.87
C GLY A 70 0.55 -13.44 -15.77
N ARG A 71 0.01 -12.82 -14.71
CA ARG A 71 -1.43 -12.57 -14.59
C ARG A 71 -1.83 -11.32 -15.35
N ALA A 72 -2.78 -11.48 -16.28
CA ALA A 72 -3.45 -10.38 -16.94
C ALA A 72 -4.47 -9.75 -15.97
N VAL A 73 -4.22 -8.50 -15.60
CA VAL A 73 -5.16 -7.68 -14.83
C VAL A 73 -5.90 -6.79 -15.81
N VAL A 74 -7.22 -6.93 -15.83
CA VAL A 74 -8.10 -6.02 -16.54
C VAL A 74 -8.15 -4.71 -15.76
N ILE A 75 -7.66 -3.63 -16.34
CA ILE A 75 -7.84 -2.28 -15.79
C ILE A 75 -9.14 -1.74 -16.39
N THR A 76 -10.24 -1.92 -15.67
CA THR A 76 -11.48 -1.19 -15.94
C THR A 76 -11.34 0.21 -15.35
N THR A 77 -11.28 1.23 -16.19
CA THR A 77 -11.62 2.60 -15.77
C THR A 77 -13.13 2.74 -15.85
N ASP A 78 -13.85 2.11 -14.92
CA ASP A 78 -15.23 2.51 -14.68
C ASP A 78 -15.16 3.84 -13.90
N GLU A 79 -15.65 4.92 -14.51
CA GLU A 79 -16.04 6.15 -13.79
C GLU A 79 -17.36 5.90 -13.01
N GLY A 80 -17.50 4.72 -12.40
CA GLY A 80 -18.67 4.30 -11.67
C GLY A 80 -18.23 3.73 -10.32
N ASP A 81 -18.79 4.31 -9.25
CA ASP A 81 -18.77 3.86 -7.85
C ASP A 81 -17.50 3.08 -7.45
N ASP A 82 -16.58 3.75 -6.75
CA ASP A 82 -15.27 3.26 -6.33
C ASP A 82 -15.30 2.07 -5.34
N GLY A 83 -16.48 1.45 -5.17
CA GLY A 83 -16.71 0.29 -4.32
C GLY A 83 -16.64 0.63 -2.84
N VAL A 84 -16.51 1.90 -2.48
CA VAL A 84 -16.47 2.35 -1.10
C VAL A 84 -17.88 2.79 -0.69
N SER A 85 -18.61 1.86 -0.05
CA SER A 85 -19.91 2.17 0.56
C SER A 85 -19.81 3.44 1.40
N THR A 86 -20.58 4.46 1.02
CA THR A 86 -20.67 5.76 1.70
C THR A 86 -21.59 5.72 2.93
N ASP A 87 -22.45 4.71 3.00
CA ASP A 87 -23.36 4.44 4.13
C ASP A 87 -22.67 3.66 5.25
N VAL A 88 -21.58 4.19 5.78
CA VAL A 88 -20.88 3.57 6.90
C VAL A 88 -21.52 3.95 8.22
N LYS A 89 -22.14 2.95 8.87
CA LYS A 89 -22.72 3.11 10.21
C LYS A 89 -21.71 2.74 11.31
N PRO A 90 -21.70 3.48 12.43
CA PRO A 90 -20.85 3.17 13.56
C PRO A 90 -21.26 1.85 14.23
N LEU A 91 -20.28 1.04 14.64
CA LEU A 91 -20.51 -0.13 15.46
C LEU A 91 -20.63 0.29 16.92
N MET A 92 -21.62 -0.25 17.63
CA MET A 92 -21.91 0.04 19.02
C MET A 92 -21.45 -1.12 19.90
N VAL A 93 -20.94 -0.79 21.08
CA VAL A 93 -20.52 -1.76 22.09
C VAL A 93 -21.67 -1.95 23.07
N LYS A 94 -22.00 -3.21 23.35
CA LYS A 94 -23.00 -3.60 24.34
C LYS A 94 -22.35 -3.88 25.69
N ASP A 95 -21.35 -4.77 25.68
CA ASP A 95 -20.64 -5.21 26.88
C ASP A 95 -19.13 -5.29 26.60
N ILE A 96 -18.32 -5.12 27.63
CA ILE A 96 -16.86 -5.20 27.56
C ILE A 96 -16.37 -6.13 28.67
N ASP A 97 -15.49 -7.04 28.31
CA ASP A 97 -14.70 -7.83 29.25
C ASP A 97 -13.19 -7.60 29.03
N ALA A 98 -12.38 -8.30 29.82
CA ALA A 98 -10.92 -8.21 29.79
C ALA A 98 -10.28 -8.54 28.42
N ASN A 99 -10.96 -9.27 27.53
CA ASN A 99 -10.42 -9.78 26.26
C ASN A 99 -11.26 -9.41 25.03
N THR A 100 -12.56 -9.17 25.19
CA THR A 100 -13.52 -9.01 24.10
C THR A 100 -14.51 -7.87 24.32
N LEU A 101 -15.02 -7.35 23.20
CA LEU A 101 -16.12 -6.40 23.13
C LEU A 101 -17.29 -7.10 22.46
N THR A 102 -18.43 -7.15 23.15
CA THR A 102 -19.68 -7.65 22.57
C THR A 102 -20.35 -6.51 21.81
N LEU A 103 -20.67 -6.74 20.53
CA LEU A 103 -21.28 -5.71 19.69
C LEU A 103 -22.80 -5.71 19.90
N GLY A 104 -23.38 -4.51 20.00
CA GLY A 104 -24.82 -4.28 20.09
C GLY A 104 -25.48 -3.93 18.76
N THR A 105 -24.72 -3.88 17.66
CA THR A 105 -25.24 -3.51 16.33
C THR A 105 -25.83 -4.72 15.61
N ASP A 106 -27.10 -4.60 15.20
CA ASP A 106 -27.79 -5.66 14.44
C ASP A 106 -27.06 -6.03 13.16
N GLY A 107 -26.88 -7.33 12.92
CA GLY A 107 -26.15 -7.87 11.76
C GLY A 107 -24.63 -7.76 11.85
N ALA A 108 -24.06 -7.19 12.92
CA ALA A 108 -22.62 -7.23 13.15
C ALA A 108 -22.17 -8.58 13.70
N ARG A 109 -20.86 -8.88 13.58
CA ARG A 109 -20.25 -10.02 14.28
C ARG A 109 -20.49 -9.85 15.78
N GLY A 110 -21.01 -10.87 16.46
CA GLY A 110 -21.47 -10.74 17.86
C GLY A 110 -20.41 -10.24 18.85
N SER A 111 -19.12 -10.46 18.58
CA SER A 111 -18.02 -9.91 19.37
C SER A 111 -16.77 -9.63 18.55
N VAL A 112 -15.90 -8.76 19.08
CA VAL A 112 -14.58 -8.41 18.55
C VAL A 112 -13.58 -8.48 19.69
N SER A 113 -12.45 -9.17 19.50
CA SER A 113 -11.40 -9.21 20.51
C SER A 113 -10.61 -7.90 20.59
N ARG A 114 -10.07 -7.58 21.76
CA ARG A 114 -9.16 -6.43 21.95
C ARG A 114 -7.91 -6.54 21.07
N LYS A 115 -7.44 -7.76 20.79
CA LYS A 115 -6.29 -8.00 19.90
C LYS A 115 -6.63 -7.65 18.45
N GLU A 116 -7.81 -8.02 17.97
CA GLU A 116 -8.27 -7.64 16.63
C GLU A 116 -8.44 -6.13 16.53
N LEU A 117 -9.03 -5.51 17.55
CA LEU A 117 -9.23 -4.06 17.58
C LEU A 117 -7.90 -3.29 17.57
N ARG A 118 -6.89 -3.80 18.28
CA ARG A 118 -5.51 -3.29 18.21
C ARG A 118 -4.93 -3.41 16.80
N ASN A 119 -5.12 -4.55 16.13
CA ASN A 119 -4.64 -4.73 14.77
C ASN A 119 -5.33 -3.76 13.79
N PHE A 120 -6.64 -3.52 13.96
CA PHE A 120 -7.35 -2.52 13.16
C PHE A 120 -6.81 -1.11 13.38
N LYS A 121 -6.53 -0.73 14.63
CA LYS A 121 -5.94 0.59 14.89
C LYS A 121 -4.52 0.73 14.31
N GLN A 122 -3.71 -0.34 14.33
CA GLN A 122 -2.41 -0.33 13.65
C GLN A 122 -2.56 -0.19 12.13
N TYR A 123 -3.56 -0.86 11.54
CA TYR A 123 -3.84 -0.75 10.12
C TYR A 123 -4.28 0.67 9.72
N GLU A 124 -5.15 1.30 10.51
CA GLU A 124 -5.57 2.70 10.33
C GLU A 124 -4.36 3.66 10.31
N ARG A 125 -3.41 3.50 11.23
CA ARG A 125 -2.16 4.28 11.25
C ARG A 125 -1.29 4.04 10.02
N LYS A 126 -1.20 2.79 9.55
CA LYS A 126 -0.46 2.46 8.32
C LYS A 126 -1.11 3.10 7.11
N LEU A 127 -2.45 3.17 7.07
CA LEU A 127 -3.18 3.88 6.02
C LEU A 127 -2.91 5.38 6.04
N GLU A 128 -2.92 6.01 7.22
CA GLU A 128 -2.58 7.43 7.38
C GLU A 128 -1.14 7.74 6.95
N ALA A 129 -0.17 6.90 7.36
CA ALA A 129 1.21 7.03 6.92
C ALA A 129 1.35 6.88 5.40
N LYS A 130 0.60 5.94 4.80
CA LYS A 130 0.58 5.73 3.35
C LYS A 130 -0.08 6.90 2.61
N GLU A 131 -1.19 7.43 3.12
CA GLU A 131 -1.84 8.66 2.61
C GLU A 131 -0.83 9.81 2.58
N THR A 132 -0.17 10.08 3.71
CA THR A 132 0.86 11.13 3.82
C THR A 132 2.01 10.92 2.85
N HIS A 133 2.48 9.67 2.69
CA HIS A 133 3.55 9.35 1.77
C HIS A 133 3.15 9.58 0.30
N LEU A 134 1.92 9.21 -0.07
CA LEU A 134 1.38 9.43 -1.42
C LEU A 134 1.20 10.91 -1.73
N ILE A 135 0.78 11.72 -0.75
CA ILE A 135 0.71 13.18 -0.89
C ILE A 135 2.11 13.74 -1.19
N LYS A 136 3.13 13.33 -0.44
CA LYS A 136 4.53 13.75 -0.68
C LYS A 136 5.04 13.33 -2.06
N ILE A 137 4.71 12.11 -2.52
CA ILE A 137 5.04 11.67 -3.88
C ILE A 137 4.36 12.57 -4.91
N ALA A 138 3.07 12.86 -4.73
CA ALA A 138 2.34 13.73 -5.65
C ALA A 138 2.97 15.14 -5.72
N GLU A 139 3.37 15.71 -4.58
CA GLU A 139 4.07 17.00 -4.53
C GLU A 139 5.43 16.95 -5.23
N ALA A 140 6.23 15.90 -5.00
CA ALA A 140 7.51 15.71 -5.65
C ALA A 140 7.36 15.55 -7.17
N CYS A 141 6.37 14.78 -7.65
CA CYS A 141 6.07 14.66 -9.07
C CYS A 141 5.70 16.01 -9.70
N LYS A 142 4.92 16.85 -8.99
CA LYS A 142 4.58 18.19 -9.46
C LYS A 142 5.80 19.13 -9.53
N GLN A 143 6.76 18.97 -8.63
CA GLN A 143 8.03 19.70 -8.70
C GLN A 143 8.90 19.21 -9.86
N LEU A 144 8.97 17.90 -10.08
CA LEU A 144 9.68 17.29 -11.21
C LEU A 144 9.09 17.72 -12.56
N GLU A 145 7.77 17.76 -12.68
CA GLU A 145 7.04 18.27 -13.86
C GLU A 145 7.52 19.68 -14.18
N LYS A 146 7.44 20.61 -13.23
CA LYS A 146 7.89 22.01 -13.42
C LYS A 146 9.37 22.13 -13.76
N ALA A 147 10.22 21.30 -13.15
CA ALA A 147 11.65 21.32 -13.41
C ALA A 147 11.96 20.87 -14.84
N ALA A 148 11.32 19.80 -15.31
CA ALA A 148 11.42 19.31 -16.68
C ALA A 148 10.79 20.29 -17.70
N GLU A 149 9.66 20.91 -17.32
CA GLU A 149 9.06 22.16 -17.81
C GLU A 149 10.13 23.16 -18.28
N LYS A 150 10.82 23.65 -17.26
CA LYS A 150 11.85 24.68 -17.37
C LYS A 150 13.08 24.20 -18.15
N GLU A 151 13.51 22.96 -17.94
CA GLU A 151 14.66 22.40 -18.66
C GLU A 151 14.39 22.32 -20.17
N ALA A 152 13.17 21.94 -20.57
CA ALA A 152 12.76 21.96 -21.97
C ALA A 152 12.79 23.38 -22.55
N GLU A 153 12.28 24.38 -21.83
CA GLU A 153 12.33 25.78 -22.25
C GLU A 153 13.77 26.29 -22.40
N ASP A 154 14.63 26.00 -21.43
CA ASP A 154 16.01 26.45 -21.42
C ASP A 154 16.82 25.77 -22.54
N CYS A 155 16.63 24.46 -22.76
CA CYS A 155 17.20 23.74 -23.90
C CYS A 155 16.70 24.30 -25.23
N GLN A 156 15.43 24.69 -25.32
CA GLN A 156 14.86 25.30 -26.52
C GLN A 156 15.50 26.68 -26.79
N LYS A 157 15.67 27.53 -25.77
CA LYS A 157 16.36 28.83 -25.91
C LYS A 157 17.80 28.64 -26.37
N LEU A 158 18.55 27.72 -25.72
CA LEU A 158 19.93 27.39 -26.11
C LEU A 158 20.00 26.84 -27.54
N ARG A 159 18.99 26.07 -27.96
CA ARG A 159 18.94 25.53 -29.33
C ARG A 159 18.82 26.65 -30.35
N GLU A 160 17.96 27.64 -30.09
CA GLU A 160 17.81 28.79 -30.98
C GLU A 160 19.09 29.63 -31.05
N GLN A 161 19.78 29.81 -29.92
CA GLN A 161 21.10 30.48 -29.89
C GLN A 161 22.18 29.70 -30.66
N ALA A 162 22.18 28.36 -30.55
CA ALA A 162 23.15 27.51 -31.24
C ALA A 162 23.04 27.59 -32.77
N LYS A 163 21.89 27.99 -33.32
CA LYS A 163 21.74 28.21 -34.78
C LYS A 163 22.53 29.42 -35.28
N SER A 164 22.84 30.38 -34.41
CA SER A 164 23.63 31.57 -34.74
C SER A 164 25.14 31.35 -34.59
N VAL A 165 25.58 30.16 -34.20
CA VAL A 165 26.99 29.82 -33.98
C VAL A 165 27.47 28.91 -35.12
N GLU A 166 28.61 29.25 -35.72
CA GLU A 166 29.23 28.45 -36.77
C GLU A 166 29.57 27.04 -36.25
N GLY A 167 29.09 26.00 -36.95
CA GLY A 167 29.23 24.60 -36.53
C GLY A 167 28.32 24.16 -35.39
N GLY A 168 27.33 24.99 -35.00
CA GLY A 168 26.38 24.74 -33.93
C GLY A 168 25.35 23.64 -34.21
N GLU A 169 25.23 23.14 -35.44
CA GLU A 169 24.22 22.14 -35.84
C GLU A 169 24.25 20.87 -34.98
N LYS A 170 25.44 20.39 -34.62
CA LYS A 170 25.58 19.20 -33.76
C LYS A 170 25.03 19.46 -32.36
N VAL A 171 25.22 20.66 -31.84
CA VAL A 171 24.72 21.07 -30.51
C VAL A 171 23.21 21.29 -30.57
N ALA A 172 22.71 21.98 -31.60
CA ALA A 172 21.28 22.15 -31.82
C ALA A 172 20.54 20.82 -31.94
N GLY A 173 21.12 19.83 -32.63
CA GLY A 173 20.56 18.47 -32.73
C GLY A 173 20.50 17.75 -31.37
N LYS A 174 21.52 17.89 -30.52
CA LYS A 174 21.50 17.34 -29.15
C LYS A 174 20.46 18.05 -28.27
N LEU A 175 20.38 19.37 -28.35
CA LEU A 175 19.41 20.16 -27.59
C LEU A 175 17.98 19.82 -27.98
N SER A 176 17.68 19.59 -29.26
CA SER A 176 16.36 19.09 -29.69
C SER A 176 15.99 17.76 -29.02
N ARG A 177 16.94 16.82 -28.91
CA ARG A 177 16.68 15.55 -28.24
C ARG A 177 16.45 15.73 -26.73
N LEU A 178 17.19 16.63 -26.09
CA LEU A 178 16.99 16.97 -24.68
C LEU A 178 15.62 17.63 -24.44
N VAL A 179 15.19 18.53 -25.32
CA VAL A 179 13.84 19.14 -25.25
C VAL A 179 12.76 18.06 -25.26
N GLU A 180 12.82 17.12 -26.20
CA GLU A 180 11.80 16.05 -26.29
C GLU A 180 11.86 15.08 -25.11
N ALA A 181 13.06 14.76 -24.61
CA ALA A 181 13.23 13.97 -23.39
C ALA A 181 12.65 14.67 -22.16
N ALA A 182 12.93 15.96 -21.97
CA ALA A 182 12.41 16.76 -20.85
C ALA A 182 10.88 16.88 -20.91
N LYS A 183 10.29 17.10 -22.09
CA LYS A 183 8.81 17.08 -22.26
C LYS A 183 8.20 15.71 -21.94
N THR A 184 8.88 14.63 -22.32
CA THR A 184 8.45 13.26 -22.00
C THR A 184 8.47 13.05 -20.50
N GLN A 185 9.55 13.44 -19.82
CA GLN A 185 9.67 13.37 -18.37
C GLN A 185 8.60 14.22 -17.65
N ALA A 186 8.30 15.42 -18.15
CA ALA A 186 7.22 16.25 -17.61
C ALA A 186 5.85 15.54 -17.71
N THR A 187 5.57 14.92 -18.87
CA THR A 187 4.32 14.16 -19.09
C THR A 187 4.22 12.96 -18.14
N GLU A 188 5.30 12.19 -17.98
CA GLU A 188 5.34 11.05 -17.07
C GLU A 188 5.16 11.49 -15.61
N ALA A 189 5.82 12.58 -15.20
CA ALA A 189 5.67 13.16 -13.87
C ALA A 189 4.24 13.63 -13.60
N ALA A 190 3.58 14.25 -14.58
CA ALA A 190 2.18 14.67 -14.47
C ALA A 190 1.22 13.48 -14.29
N GLU A 191 1.45 12.37 -15.01
CA GLU A 191 0.65 11.16 -14.85
C GLU A 191 0.87 10.48 -13.50
N LEU A 192 2.12 10.41 -13.02
CA LEU A 192 2.42 9.92 -11.68
C LEU A 192 1.81 10.80 -10.59
N HIS A 193 1.83 12.12 -10.75
CA HIS A 193 1.15 13.06 -9.86
C HIS A 193 -0.33 12.73 -9.73
N LYS A 194 -1.04 12.58 -10.86
CA LYS A 194 -2.48 12.23 -10.88
C LYS A 194 -2.74 10.92 -10.16
N ARG A 195 -1.95 9.88 -10.43
CA ARG A 195 -2.11 8.55 -9.81
C ARG A 195 -1.85 8.59 -8.31
N ALA A 196 -0.78 9.25 -7.87
CA ALA A 196 -0.44 9.38 -6.47
C ALA A 196 -1.53 10.15 -5.70
N LYS A 197 -2.07 11.24 -6.29
CA LYS A 197 -3.17 12.00 -5.71
C LYS A 197 -4.44 11.16 -5.55
N ARG A 198 -4.87 10.43 -6.60
CA ARG A 198 -6.03 9.53 -6.51
C ARG A 198 -5.83 8.45 -5.44
N ALA A 199 -4.65 7.84 -5.39
CA ALA A 199 -4.33 6.83 -4.38
C ALA A 199 -4.36 7.39 -2.95
N ALA A 200 -3.94 8.65 -2.74
CA ALA A 200 -4.04 9.32 -1.46
C ALA A 200 -5.51 9.53 -1.04
N GLU A 201 -6.37 10.00 -1.97
CA GLU A 201 -7.81 10.15 -1.69
C GLU A 201 -8.47 8.81 -1.35
N MET A 202 -8.13 7.72 -2.04
CA MET A 202 -8.64 6.39 -1.68
C MET A 202 -8.22 5.97 -0.27
N CYS A 203 -6.97 6.23 0.11
CA CYS A 203 -6.50 5.94 1.48
C CYS A 203 -7.29 6.76 2.52
N LYS A 204 -7.55 8.04 2.23
CA LYS A 204 -8.32 8.94 3.08
C LYS A 204 -9.77 8.50 3.24
N VAL A 205 -10.42 8.11 2.14
CA VAL A 205 -11.80 7.61 2.14
C VAL A 205 -11.91 6.32 2.98
N VAL A 206 -11.03 5.34 2.74
CA VAL A 206 -10.99 4.10 3.55
C VAL A 206 -10.73 4.40 5.03
N ARG A 207 -9.81 5.31 5.33
CA ARG A 207 -9.52 5.74 6.71
C ARG A 207 -10.74 6.38 7.37
N THR A 208 -11.45 7.25 6.66
CA THR A 208 -12.68 7.92 7.16
C THR A 208 -13.79 6.92 7.45
N ASN A 209 -13.91 5.88 6.61
CA ASN A 209 -14.86 4.80 6.82
C ASN A 209 -14.49 3.93 8.03
N ILE A 210 -13.21 3.61 8.20
CA ILE A 210 -12.72 2.89 9.38
C ILE A 210 -12.96 3.71 10.65
N ASP A 211 -12.64 5.00 10.63
CA ASP A 211 -12.84 5.87 11.78
C ASP A 211 -14.32 5.95 12.16
N THR A 212 -15.20 6.22 11.19
CA THR A 212 -16.65 6.24 11.42
C THR A 212 -17.17 4.92 11.99
N ARG A 213 -16.71 3.77 11.47
CA ARG A 213 -17.21 2.46 11.87
C ARG A 213 -16.69 2.00 13.23
N TYR A 214 -15.42 2.22 13.53
CA TYR A 214 -14.72 1.60 14.65
C TYR A 214 -14.36 2.58 15.79
N ALA A 215 -14.48 3.90 15.59
CA ALA A 215 -14.17 4.89 16.65
C ALA A 215 -14.89 4.62 17.99
N PRO A 216 -16.19 4.26 18.02
CA PRO A 216 -16.86 3.97 19.29
C PRO A 216 -16.25 2.78 20.02
N LEU A 217 -15.73 1.78 19.29
CA LEU A 217 -15.10 0.60 19.87
C LEU A 217 -13.76 0.98 20.51
N TYR A 218 -12.95 1.80 19.84
CA TYR A 218 -11.70 2.29 20.41
C TYR A 218 -11.94 3.10 21.68
N LYS A 219 -12.92 3.99 21.66
CA LYS A 219 -13.31 4.79 22.82
C LYS A 219 -13.78 3.90 23.98
N ALA A 220 -14.62 2.92 23.69
CA ALA A 220 -15.11 1.97 24.69
C ALA A 220 -13.97 1.20 25.38
N VAL A 221 -12.92 0.80 24.65
CA VAL A 221 -11.74 0.18 25.28
C VAL A 221 -10.98 1.19 26.14
N VAL A 222 -10.78 2.42 25.67
CA VAL A 222 -10.06 3.45 26.43
C VAL A 222 -10.79 3.78 27.73
N ASP A 223 -12.11 3.91 27.67
CA ASP A 223 -12.95 4.31 28.80
C ASP A 223 -13.27 3.15 29.76
N SER A 224 -12.86 1.91 29.43
CA SER A 224 -13.14 0.71 30.23
C SER A 224 -12.14 0.53 31.38
N ASP A 225 -12.65 0.20 32.57
CA ASP A 225 -11.85 -0.13 33.78
C ASP A 225 -10.97 -1.38 33.59
N GLU A 226 -11.29 -2.21 32.61
CA GLU A 226 -10.56 -3.44 32.27
C GLU A 226 -9.27 -3.17 31.46
N THR A 227 -8.94 -1.90 31.18
CA THR A 227 -7.83 -1.52 30.29
C THR A 227 -6.54 -1.17 31.04
N LYS A 228 -5.45 -1.83 30.66
CA LYS A 228 -4.11 -1.61 31.26
C LYS A 228 -3.45 -0.34 30.72
N PRO A 229 -2.56 0.33 31.48
CA PRO A 229 -1.90 1.58 31.06
C PRO A 229 -1.18 1.51 29.70
N ALA A 230 -0.56 0.38 29.37
CA ALA A 230 0.12 0.20 28.07
C ALA A 230 -0.86 0.10 26.89
N GLU A 231 -2.03 -0.52 27.10
CA GLU A 231 -3.09 -0.60 26.09
C GLU A 231 -3.78 0.76 25.92
N LEU A 232 -3.96 1.49 27.01
CA LEU A 232 -4.49 2.85 27.01
C LEU A 232 -3.63 3.79 26.14
N ARG A 233 -2.30 3.75 26.32
CA ARG A 233 -1.36 4.48 25.45
C ARG A 233 -1.53 4.08 23.99
N PHE A 234 -1.70 2.79 23.71
CA PHE A 234 -1.85 2.33 22.34
C PHE A 234 -3.08 2.93 21.66
N TYR A 235 -4.23 3.07 22.33
CA TYR A 235 -5.42 3.64 21.69
C TYR A 235 -5.45 5.18 21.71
N ASN A 236 -4.83 5.80 22.72
CA ASN A 236 -4.75 7.26 22.86
C ASN A 236 -3.64 7.92 22.04
N ASP A 237 -2.60 7.16 21.67
CA ASP A 237 -1.51 7.69 20.87
C ASP A 237 -2.00 8.02 19.45
N LYS A 238 -2.13 9.32 19.17
CA LYS A 238 -2.49 9.86 17.85
C LYS A 238 -1.31 9.90 16.88
N GLY A 239 -0.31 9.03 17.06
CA GLY A 239 0.73 8.79 16.05
C GLY A 239 2.05 9.51 16.29
N SER A 240 2.50 9.67 17.53
CA SER A 240 3.85 10.18 17.82
C SER A 240 4.69 9.12 18.54
N TYR A 241 5.16 8.12 17.80
CA TYR A 241 6.31 7.35 18.25
C TYR A 241 7.58 8.17 18.00
N ALA A 242 7.95 9.00 18.97
CA ALA A 242 9.33 9.45 19.06
C ALA A 242 10.22 8.19 19.18
N ALA A 243 11.27 8.12 18.37
CA ALA A 243 12.29 7.09 18.52
C ALA A 243 12.84 7.19 19.96
N ALA A 244 12.70 6.11 20.73
CA ALA A 244 13.27 6.05 22.06
C ALA A 244 14.80 6.22 21.95
N ALA A 245 15.30 7.25 22.62
CA ALA A 245 16.73 7.51 22.82
C ALA A 245 17.34 6.51 23.79
#